data_AF-A0A1H7DY75-F1
#
_entry.id   AF-A0A1H7DY75-F1
#
_cell.length_a   1.000
_cell.length_b   1.000
_cell.length_c   1.000
_cell.angle_alpha   90.00
_cell.angle_beta   90.00
_cell.angle_gamma   90.00
#
_symmetry.space_group_name_H-M   'P 1'
#
loop_
_entity.id
_entity.type
_entity.pdbx_description
1 polymer ?
#
loop_
_entity_poly.entity_id
_entity_poly.type
_entity_poly.pdbx_seq_one_letter_code
_entity_poly.pdbx_strand_id
1 'polypeptide(L)'
;MPLPNSTPDGGVDAISSGIARWVGSAPLRELVARFGGRWPAGDLATVLAGLDDFSAGQWDFRAGRERPEAREPDLDDATAAQVHAAASALGLVRPRPPAQLRYAHLVVLGGLAHACLRRVAYAAHLLHAGPGAQLAPAGATGATGGVEVSGEVAVLGSYRPLSEVERRTLADAGVSGCDTEVDALDAAVRRSFGVSVPEVDDGLDAGHPHHSWSSRTYRPAGTPPVRVLAAPSSEPERRRAHTADTQRFWAEHAQLAPGDEVLLVTAPIYVPFQHCDALRTLAVPYGCEIETVGVDPTLPELVRLPEPTLTPGRYLQEIRSAIRSMRALYPTLPSTVDHDADGVRSAGPTRQPHDRPQAPGGARGQAGVVARTASAKTSERCSKLRNRP
;
A
#
# COMPACT_ATOMS: atom_id res chain seq x y z
N MET A 1 -4.77 1.02 21.00
CA MET A 1 -5.08 2.41 20.59
C MET A 1 -5.81 2.41 19.26
N PRO A 2 -6.87 3.22 19.09
CA PRO A 2 -7.43 3.52 17.78
C PRO A 2 -6.47 4.42 16.99
N LEU A 3 -6.52 4.31 15.67
CA LEU A 3 -5.83 5.22 14.76
C LEU A 3 -6.71 6.46 14.48
N PRO A 4 -6.15 7.54 13.92
CA PRO A 4 -6.95 8.64 13.39
C PRO A 4 -7.85 8.11 12.27
N ASN A 5 -9.15 8.38 12.29
CA ASN A 5 -10.06 7.88 11.26
C ASN A 5 -10.74 9.06 10.55
N SER A 6 -10.94 8.93 9.24
CA SER A 6 -11.82 9.78 8.45
C SER A 6 -13.21 9.12 8.42
N THR A 7 -14.07 9.40 9.40
CA THR A 7 -15.49 9.00 9.31
C THR A 7 -16.28 10.08 8.58
N PRO A 8 -17.41 9.74 7.92
CA PRO A 8 -18.16 10.70 7.11
C PRO A 8 -18.69 11.87 7.95
N ASP A 9 -19.00 11.64 9.22
CA ASP A 9 -19.47 12.66 10.17
C ASP A 9 -18.35 13.34 10.98
N GLY A 10 -17.13 12.79 10.95
CA GLY A 10 -16.04 13.19 11.85
C GLY A 10 -15.04 14.16 11.23
N GLY A 11 -14.97 14.21 9.90
CA GLY A 11 -14.16 15.16 9.15
C GLY A 11 -12.70 15.29 9.61
N VAL A 12 -12.15 16.47 9.38
CA VAL A 12 -10.76 16.85 9.69
C VAL A 12 -10.47 16.82 11.20
N ASP A 13 -11.46 17.16 12.02
CA ASP A 13 -11.33 17.21 13.48
C ASP A 13 -11.17 15.82 14.11
N ALA A 14 -11.82 14.81 13.56
CA ALA A 14 -11.64 13.43 13.98
C ALA A 14 -10.22 12.93 13.69
N ILE A 15 -9.63 13.31 12.55
CA ILE A 15 -8.24 12.99 12.21
C ILE A 15 -7.29 13.70 13.18
N SER A 16 -7.44 15.01 13.39
CA SER A 16 -6.62 15.79 14.32
C SER A 16 -6.68 15.23 15.75
N SER A 17 -7.89 14.96 16.25
CA SER A 17 -8.12 14.36 17.57
C SER A 17 -7.57 12.94 17.67
N GLY A 18 -7.63 12.16 16.58
CA GLY A 18 -7.01 10.84 16.49
C GLY A 18 -5.49 10.89 16.61
N ILE A 19 -4.85 11.84 15.92
CA ILE A 19 -3.40 12.07 16.01
C ILE A 19 -3.04 12.42 17.46
N ALA A 20 -3.75 13.39 18.06
CA ALA A 20 -3.52 13.80 19.44
C ALA A 20 -3.64 12.62 20.43
N ARG A 21 -4.64 11.75 20.26
CA ARG A 21 -4.84 10.59 21.12
C ARG A 21 -3.75 9.52 20.96
N TRP A 22 -3.35 9.20 19.73
CA TRP A 22 -2.33 8.19 19.50
C TRP A 22 -0.98 8.66 20.02
N VAL A 23 -0.60 9.90 19.69
CA VAL A 23 0.66 10.52 20.11
C VAL A 23 0.67 10.77 21.62
N GLY A 24 -0.44 11.21 22.20
CA GLY A 24 -0.55 11.46 23.64
C GLY A 24 -0.66 10.20 24.51
N SER A 25 -0.64 9.00 23.91
CA SER A 25 -0.96 7.75 24.59
C SER A 25 0.09 7.34 25.64
N ALA A 26 -0.36 6.69 26.72
CA ALA A 26 0.52 6.19 27.77
C ALA A 26 1.63 5.25 27.24
N PRO A 27 1.36 4.27 26.35
CA PRO A 27 2.42 3.40 25.83
C PRO A 27 3.54 4.16 25.11
N LEU A 28 3.23 5.22 24.35
CA LEU A 28 4.25 6.03 23.69
C LEU A 28 5.04 6.87 24.70
N ARG A 29 4.36 7.46 25.69
CA ARG A 29 5.00 8.24 26.77
C ARG A 29 5.96 7.39 27.59
N GLU A 30 5.54 6.21 28.00
CA GLU A 30 6.35 5.25 28.75
C GLU A 30 7.57 4.80 27.95
N LEU A 31 7.40 4.59 26.64
CA LEU A 31 8.51 4.24 25.76
C LEU A 31 9.50 5.40 25.62
N VAL A 32 9.04 6.63 25.39
CA VAL A 32 9.90 7.82 25.37
C VAL A 32 10.69 7.95 26.68
N ALA A 33 10.03 7.78 27.82
CA ALA A 33 10.68 7.82 29.13
C ALA A 33 11.72 6.69 29.32
N ARG A 34 11.44 5.46 28.88
CA ARG A 34 12.38 4.33 28.95
C ARG A 34 13.68 4.60 28.22
N PHE A 35 13.60 5.31 27.09
CA PHE A 35 14.73 5.73 26.28
C PHE A 35 15.29 7.11 26.70
N GLY A 36 15.01 7.56 27.92
CA GLY A 36 15.57 8.79 28.50
C GLY A 36 15.02 10.10 27.93
N GLY A 37 13.98 10.02 27.09
CA GLY A 37 13.33 11.18 26.50
C GLY A 37 12.47 11.94 27.50
N ARG A 38 12.39 13.26 27.31
CA ARG A 38 11.40 14.11 27.97
C ARG A 38 10.24 14.32 27.02
N TRP A 39 9.02 14.35 27.56
CA TRP A 39 7.86 14.63 26.74
C TRP A 39 7.89 16.10 26.27
N PRO A 40 7.71 16.38 24.96
CA PRO A 40 7.66 17.76 24.48
C PRO A 40 6.47 18.53 25.07
N ALA A 41 6.67 19.81 25.38
CA ALA A 41 5.61 20.72 25.78
C ALA A 41 5.15 21.58 24.58
N GLY A 42 3.89 22.00 24.58
CA GLY A 42 3.33 22.87 23.55
C GLY A 42 2.11 22.26 22.86
N ASP A 43 1.78 22.80 21.70
CA ASP A 43 0.69 22.33 20.86
C ASP A 43 1.05 21.01 20.14
N LEU A 44 0.08 20.43 19.43
CA LEU A 44 0.25 19.14 18.76
C LEU A 44 1.36 19.17 17.70
N ALA A 45 1.52 20.28 16.97
CA ALA A 45 2.61 20.44 16.00
C ALA A 45 3.99 20.37 16.67
N THR A 46 4.15 21.07 17.79
CA THR A 46 5.37 21.08 18.60
C THR A 46 5.65 19.69 19.17
N VAL A 47 4.61 19.00 19.66
CA VAL A 47 4.75 17.62 20.17
C VAL A 47 5.18 16.66 19.08
N LEU A 48 4.57 16.71 17.90
CA LEU A 48 4.94 15.87 16.75
C LEU A 48 6.39 16.12 16.30
N ALA A 49 6.81 17.39 16.22
CA ALA A 49 8.19 17.75 15.89
C ALA A 49 9.19 17.21 16.92
N GLY A 50 8.94 17.45 18.21
CA GLY A 50 9.84 16.98 19.28
C GLY A 50 9.93 15.46 19.38
N LEU A 51 8.84 14.74 19.11
CA LEU A 51 8.86 13.27 19.06
C LEU A 51 9.57 12.73 17.82
N ASP A 52 9.44 13.38 16.66
CA ASP A 52 10.21 13.03 15.47
C ASP A 52 11.71 13.18 15.73
N ASP A 53 12.13 14.33 16.27
CA ASP A 53 13.53 14.60 16.64
C ASP A 53 14.08 13.58 17.65
N PHE A 54 13.32 13.30 18.71
CA PHE A 54 13.67 12.28 19.70
C PHE A 54 13.82 10.91 19.05
N SER A 55 12.83 10.49 18.26
CA SER A 55 12.83 9.18 17.61
C SER A 55 13.94 9.04 16.57
N ALA A 56 14.33 10.13 15.90
CA ALA A 56 15.46 10.14 14.99
C ALA A 56 16.79 9.89 15.72
N GLY A 57 16.95 10.44 16.92
CA GLY A 57 18.14 10.23 17.75
C GLY A 57 18.21 8.85 18.41
N GLN A 58 17.07 8.26 18.78
CA GLN A 58 17.02 7.03 19.58
C GLN A 58 16.66 5.76 18.79
N TRP A 59 15.86 5.88 17.74
CA TRP A 59 15.20 4.74 17.07
C TRP A 59 15.49 4.64 15.57
N ASP A 60 16.35 5.51 15.01
CA ASP A 60 16.76 5.43 13.61
C ASP A 60 17.90 4.42 13.38
N PHE A 61 17.57 3.14 13.45
CA PHE A 61 18.55 2.07 13.20
C PHE A 61 18.81 1.79 11.71
N ARG A 62 18.06 2.48 10.82
CA ARG A 62 18.27 2.42 9.36
C ARG A 62 19.43 3.31 8.95
N ALA A 63 19.55 4.50 9.53
CA ALA A 63 20.57 5.47 9.18
C ALA A 63 20.68 5.69 7.64
N GLY A 64 19.53 5.78 6.96
CA GLY A 64 19.43 5.95 5.51
C GLY A 64 19.38 4.66 4.67
N ARG A 65 19.59 3.48 5.25
CA ARG A 65 19.51 2.19 4.54
C ARG A 65 18.07 1.70 4.29
N GLU A 66 17.92 0.67 3.46
CA GLU A 66 16.63 0.01 3.24
C GLU A 66 16.16 -0.73 4.51
N ARG A 67 14.84 -0.97 4.64
CA ARG A 67 14.25 -1.58 5.85
C ARG A 67 14.89 -2.93 6.24
N PRO A 68 15.19 -3.86 5.30
CA PRO A 68 15.84 -5.13 5.64
C PRO A 68 17.25 -4.99 6.22
N GLU A 69 17.90 -3.85 6.00
CA GLU A 69 19.30 -3.57 6.34
C GLU A 69 19.45 -2.79 7.65
N ALA A 70 18.34 -2.56 8.36
CA ALA A 70 18.37 -1.92 9.66
C ALA A 70 19.10 -2.81 10.68
N ARG A 71 19.97 -2.21 11.50
CA ARG A 71 20.69 -2.95 12.54
C ARG A 71 19.77 -3.16 13.73
N GLU A 72 19.84 -4.34 14.34
CA GLU A 72 19.12 -4.58 15.58
C GLU A 72 19.88 -3.90 16.74
N PRO A 73 19.22 -3.07 17.56
CA PRO A 73 19.83 -2.54 18.77
C PRO A 73 20.07 -3.65 19.80
N ASP A 74 21.13 -3.49 20.59
CA ASP A 74 21.36 -4.30 21.78
C ASP A 74 20.49 -3.78 22.92
N LEU A 75 19.40 -4.48 23.21
CA LEU A 75 18.43 -4.11 24.25
C LEU A 75 18.37 -5.20 25.31
N ASP A 76 18.31 -4.81 26.58
CA ASP A 76 18.00 -5.75 27.65
C ASP A 76 16.58 -6.32 27.51
N ASP A 77 16.34 -7.51 28.09
CA ASP A 77 15.08 -8.23 27.98
C ASP A 77 13.88 -7.40 28.46
N ALA A 78 14.08 -6.59 29.50
CA ALA A 78 13.04 -5.72 30.05
C ALA A 78 12.62 -4.64 29.05
N THR A 79 13.59 -4.03 28.36
CA THR A 79 13.34 -3.03 27.31
C THR A 79 12.70 -3.67 26.10
N ALA A 80 13.21 -4.84 25.66
CA ALA A 80 12.63 -5.58 24.55
C ALA A 80 11.15 -5.93 24.81
N ALA A 81 10.82 -6.39 26.02
CA ALA A 81 9.46 -6.67 26.44
C ALA A 81 8.59 -5.40 26.46
N GLN A 82 9.11 -4.28 26.96
CA GLN A 82 8.40 -3.01 26.97
C GLN A 82 8.14 -2.47 25.55
N VAL A 83 9.12 -2.59 24.65
CA VAL A 83 8.95 -2.24 23.22
C VAL A 83 7.84 -3.05 22.59
N HIS A 84 7.83 -4.36 22.82
CA HIS A 84 6.80 -5.25 22.27
C HIS A 84 5.40 -4.93 22.85
N ALA A 85 5.31 -4.69 24.16
CA ALA A 85 4.06 -4.28 24.81
C ALA A 85 3.52 -2.96 24.24
N ALA A 86 4.41 -1.96 24.08
CA ALA A 86 4.07 -0.68 23.46
C ALA A 86 3.62 -0.86 22.01
N ALA A 87 4.35 -1.63 21.20
CA ALA A 87 3.98 -1.93 19.82
C ALA A 87 2.60 -2.59 19.72
N SER A 88 2.30 -3.55 20.59
CA SER A 88 0.99 -4.20 20.65
C SER A 88 -0.12 -3.21 21.01
N ALA A 89 0.10 -2.37 22.02
CA ALA A 89 -0.86 -1.36 22.45
C ALA A 89 -1.09 -0.27 21.38
N LEU A 90 -0.05 0.10 20.65
CA LEU A 90 -0.08 1.09 19.57
C LEU A 90 -0.65 0.54 18.25
N GLY A 91 -0.90 -0.78 18.18
CA GLY A 91 -1.59 -1.43 17.05
C GLY A 91 -0.68 -1.99 15.95
N LEU A 92 0.60 -2.24 16.25
CA LEU A 92 1.58 -2.75 15.28
C LEU A 92 1.70 -4.29 15.26
N VAL A 93 1.11 -4.98 16.24
CA VAL A 93 1.34 -6.43 16.42
C VAL A 93 0.13 -7.23 15.96
N ARG A 94 -1.03 -6.98 16.56
CA ARG A 94 -2.23 -7.78 16.31
C ARG A 94 -3.02 -7.22 15.14
N PRO A 95 -3.28 -8.02 14.09
CA PRO A 95 -4.20 -7.64 13.02
C PRO A 95 -5.59 -7.40 13.62
N ARG A 96 -6.38 -6.56 12.95
CA ARG A 96 -7.81 -6.43 13.22
C ARG A 96 -8.56 -6.78 11.94
N PRO A 97 -9.69 -7.48 12.03
CA PRO A 97 -10.54 -7.69 10.86
C PRO A 97 -11.09 -6.34 10.37
N PRO A 98 -11.45 -6.23 9.08
CA PRO A 98 -12.21 -5.09 8.57
C PRO A 98 -13.45 -4.83 9.43
N ALA A 99 -13.70 -3.57 9.76
CA ALA A 99 -14.83 -3.13 10.57
C ALA A 99 -16.14 -3.10 9.78
N GLN A 100 -16.06 -2.98 8.45
CA GLN A 100 -17.20 -2.98 7.55
C GLN A 100 -17.24 -4.25 6.70
N LEU A 101 -18.43 -4.56 6.20
CA LEU A 101 -18.63 -5.69 5.27
C LEU A 101 -18.62 -5.25 3.81
N ARG A 102 -18.66 -3.94 3.54
CA ARG A 102 -18.81 -3.37 2.20
C ARG A 102 -17.79 -2.25 2.05
N TYR A 103 -17.11 -2.22 0.91
CA TYR A 103 -16.21 -1.13 0.52
C TYR A 103 -16.41 -0.80 -0.96
N ALA A 104 -16.16 0.44 -1.34
CA ALA A 104 -16.05 0.82 -2.73
C ALA A 104 -14.84 0.13 -3.39
N HIS A 105 -13.69 0.12 -2.71
CA HIS A 105 -12.45 -0.45 -3.23
C HIS A 105 -11.65 -1.19 -2.16
N LEU A 106 -10.89 -2.20 -2.57
CA LEU A 106 -9.86 -2.86 -1.75
C LEU A 106 -8.49 -2.62 -2.37
N VAL A 107 -7.57 -2.04 -1.59
CA VAL A 107 -6.24 -1.66 -2.06
C VAL A 107 -5.16 -2.47 -1.33
N VAL A 108 -4.40 -3.27 -2.07
CA VAL A 108 -3.28 -4.05 -1.56
C VAL A 108 -1.98 -3.27 -1.77
N LEU A 109 -1.27 -2.98 -0.68
CA LEU A 109 0.00 -2.25 -0.77
C LEU A 109 1.16 -3.18 -1.12
N GLY A 110 2.02 -2.74 -2.03
CA GLY A 110 3.29 -3.38 -2.39
C GLY A 110 4.34 -3.32 -1.27
N GLY A 111 5.42 -4.07 -1.46
CA GLY A 111 6.57 -4.08 -0.59
C GLY A 111 7.67 -5.02 -1.06
N LEU A 112 8.26 -5.73 -0.12
CA LEU A 112 9.19 -6.82 -0.42
C LEU A 112 8.43 -8.02 -0.96
N ALA A 113 9.11 -8.85 -1.75
CA ALA A 113 8.47 -9.93 -2.50
C ALA A 113 7.56 -10.87 -1.64
N HIS A 114 7.99 -11.25 -0.44
CA HIS A 114 7.17 -12.06 0.46
C HIS A 114 5.88 -11.34 0.91
N ALA A 115 5.96 -10.02 1.13
CA ALA A 115 4.84 -9.20 1.54
C ALA A 115 3.82 -9.07 0.39
N CYS A 116 4.30 -8.98 -0.86
CA CYS A 116 3.44 -9.02 -2.05
C CYS A 116 2.59 -10.29 -2.06
N LEU A 117 3.22 -11.46 -1.90
CA LEU A 117 2.49 -12.74 -1.85
C LEU A 117 1.46 -12.77 -0.71
N ARG A 118 1.88 -12.41 0.51
CA ARG A 118 1.02 -12.50 1.71
C ARG A 118 -0.17 -11.56 1.65
N ARG A 119 0.03 -10.32 1.20
CA ARG A 119 -1.03 -9.30 1.19
C ARG A 119 -2.06 -9.57 0.11
N VAL A 120 -1.64 -10.04 -1.07
CA VAL A 120 -2.57 -10.43 -2.14
C VAL A 120 -3.37 -11.68 -1.74
N ALA A 121 -2.71 -12.68 -1.15
CA ALA A 121 -3.41 -13.87 -0.63
C ALA A 121 -4.40 -13.50 0.48
N TYR A 122 -4.05 -12.55 1.37
CA TYR A 122 -4.97 -12.06 2.39
C TYR A 122 -6.16 -11.29 1.80
N ALA A 123 -5.95 -10.48 0.76
CA ALA A 123 -7.05 -9.81 0.06
C ALA A 123 -8.02 -10.84 -0.55
N ALA A 124 -7.50 -11.90 -1.18
CA ALA A 124 -8.32 -13.01 -1.64
C ALA A 124 -9.07 -13.67 -0.46
N HIS A 125 -8.41 -13.94 0.67
CA HIS A 125 -9.07 -14.47 1.86
C HIS A 125 -10.25 -13.61 2.32
N LEU A 126 -10.06 -12.28 2.42
CA LEU A 126 -11.11 -11.36 2.86
C LEU A 126 -12.36 -11.41 1.96
N LEU A 127 -12.17 -11.54 0.65
CA LEU A 127 -13.28 -11.63 -0.32
C LEU A 127 -14.03 -12.97 -0.25
N HIS A 128 -13.35 -14.07 0.08
CA HIS A 128 -13.96 -15.41 0.05
C HIS A 128 -14.51 -15.87 1.42
N ALA A 129 -13.83 -15.52 2.52
CA ALA A 129 -14.08 -16.11 3.84
C ALA A 129 -14.86 -15.18 4.80
N GLY A 130 -14.81 -13.87 4.58
CA GLY A 130 -15.49 -12.88 5.42
C GLY A 130 -14.71 -12.44 6.66
N PRO A 131 -14.99 -11.24 7.20
CA PRO A 131 -14.42 -10.80 8.47
C PRO A 131 -15.07 -11.59 9.62
N GLY A 132 -14.52 -12.76 9.95
CA GLY A 132 -15.02 -13.63 11.03
C GLY A 132 -14.80 -15.13 10.87
N ALA A 133 -14.17 -15.60 9.78
CA ALA A 133 -13.97 -17.03 9.50
C ALA A 133 -13.14 -17.81 10.54
N GLN A 134 -12.57 -17.16 11.56
CA GLN A 134 -11.80 -17.83 12.61
C GLN A 134 -12.62 -18.43 13.76
N LEU A 135 -13.97 -18.41 13.75
CA LEU A 135 -14.74 -18.95 14.89
C LEU A 135 -15.96 -19.86 14.56
N ALA A 136 -16.22 -20.22 13.30
CA ALA A 136 -17.32 -21.14 12.98
C ALA A 136 -16.83 -22.60 12.86
N PRO A 137 -17.43 -23.57 13.59
CA PRO A 137 -17.16 -24.99 13.38
C PRO A 137 -17.53 -25.41 11.95
N ALA A 138 -16.71 -26.31 11.38
CA ALA A 138 -16.98 -26.93 10.08
C ALA A 138 -18.36 -27.60 10.09
N GLY A 139 -19.33 -27.04 9.35
CA GLY A 139 -20.68 -27.59 9.24
C GLY A 139 -21.80 -26.59 8.93
N ALA A 140 -21.56 -25.27 9.03
CA ALA A 140 -22.56 -24.27 8.67
C ALA A 140 -22.47 -23.89 7.18
N THR A 141 -23.05 -24.71 6.31
CA THR A 141 -23.34 -24.34 4.92
C THR A 141 -24.50 -23.33 4.91
N GLY A 142 -24.19 -22.03 4.89
CA GLY A 142 -25.26 -21.01 4.78
C GLY A 142 -24.89 -19.53 4.83
N ALA A 143 -23.66 -19.13 5.19
CA ALA A 143 -23.25 -17.72 5.18
C ALA A 143 -21.84 -17.53 4.61
N THR A 144 -21.76 -17.39 3.29
CA THR A 144 -20.55 -17.12 2.49
C THR A 144 -20.20 -15.62 2.51
N GLY A 145 -20.05 -15.03 3.70
CA GLY A 145 -20.07 -13.57 3.89
C GLY A 145 -18.71 -12.89 3.80
N GLY A 146 -18.05 -12.95 2.64
CA GLY A 146 -16.86 -12.15 2.29
C GLY A 146 -17.03 -10.65 2.50
N VAL A 147 -15.92 -9.90 2.54
CA VAL A 147 -15.98 -8.45 2.30
C VAL A 147 -16.50 -8.23 0.87
N GLU A 148 -17.59 -7.48 0.74
CA GLU A 148 -18.12 -7.06 -0.55
C GLU A 148 -17.37 -5.82 -1.06
N VAL A 149 -16.95 -5.84 -2.32
CA VAL A 149 -16.28 -4.72 -2.98
C VAL A 149 -17.04 -4.41 -4.27
N SER A 150 -17.49 -3.17 -4.44
CA SER A 150 -18.33 -2.77 -5.58
C SER A 150 -17.51 -2.32 -6.80
N GLY A 151 -16.34 -1.71 -6.57
CA GLY A 151 -15.43 -1.20 -7.59
C GLY A 151 -14.39 -2.25 -8.01
N GLU A 152 -13.19 -2.17 -7.44
CA GLU A 152 -12.09 -3.08 -7.77
C GLU A 152 -11.21 -3.46 -6.57
N VAL A 153 -10.45 -4.54 -6.77
CA VAL A 153 -9.29 -4.88 -5.96
C VAL A 153 -8.05 -4.35 -6.68
N ALA A 154 -7.44 -3.29 -6.15
CA ALA A 154 -6.23 -2.70 -6.71
C ALA A 154 -4.99 -3.19 -5.97
N VAL A 155 -4.00 -3.71 -6.71
CA VAL A 155 -2.75 -4.24 -6.18
C VAL A 155 -1.62 -3.33 -6.64
N LEU A 156 -1.14 -2.49 -5.72
CA LEU A 156 -0.27 -1.36 -6.05
C LEU A 156 1.20 -1.69 -5.83
N GLY A 157 2.02 -1.50 -6.85
CA GLY A 157 3.46 -1.73 -6.80
C GLY A 157 4.25 -0.75 -7.65
N SER A 158 5.52 -1.08 -7.86
CA SER A 158 6.43 -0.30 -8.69
C SER A 158 7.34 -1.21 -9.51
N TYR A 159 8.09 -0.63 -10.45
CA TYR A 159 9.20 -1.31 -11.13
C TYR A 159 10.47 -1.40 -10.26
N ARG A 160 10.35 -1.40 -8.93
CA ARG A 160 11.49 -1.63 -8.04
C ARG A 160 12.08 -3.01 -8.35
N PRO A 161 13.37 -3.10 -8.71
CA PRO A 161 14.03 -4.38 -8.91
C PRO A 161 14.01 -5.22 -7.62
N LEU A 162 13.78 -6.51 -7.76
CA LEU A 162 13.92 -7.45 -6.66
C LEU A 162 15.41 -7.66 -6.35
N SER A 163 15.74 -7.75 -5.07
CA SER A 163 17.05 -8.22 -4.65
C SER A 163 17.20 -9.73 -4.91
N GLU A 164 18.43 -10.23 -4.86
CA GLU A 164 18.68 -11.68 -5.00
C GLU A 164 18.00 -12.49 -3.88
N VAL A 165 18.00 -11.98 -2.65
CA VAL A 165 17.32 -12.59 -1.50
C VAL A 165 15.81 -12.68 -1.76
N GLU A 166 15.20 -11.64 -2.32
CA GLU A 166 13.79 -11.65 -2.69
C GLU A 166 13.48 -12.66 -3.78
N ARG A 167 14.29 -12.74 -4.85
CA ARG A 167 14.12 -13.75 -5.89
C ARG A 167 14.23 -15.18 -5.35
N ARG A 168 15.19 -15.44 -4.45
CA ARG A 168 15.30 -16.74 -3.76
C ARG A 168 14.07 -17.04 -2.92
N THR A 169 13.60 -16.06 -2.16
CA THR A 169 12.37 -16.18 -1.35
C THR A 169 11.14 -16.52 -2.20
N LEU A 170 11.01 -15.93 -3.40
CA LEU A 170 9.94 -16.27 -4.34
C LEU A 170 10.11 -17.69 -4.89
N ALA A 171 11.32 -18.07 -5.29
CA ALA A 171 11.60 -19.40 -5.82
C ALA A 171 11.27 -20.51 -4.79
N ASP A 172 11.62 -20.31 -3.52
CA ASP A 172 11.28 -21.21 -2.42
C ASP A 172 9.75 -21.33 -2.21
N ALA A 173 9.00 -20.28 -2.57
CA ALA A 173 7.54 -20.27 -2.55
C ALA A 173 6.90 -20.79 -3.86
N GLY A 174 7.70 -21.30 -4.81
CA GLY A 174 7.27 -21.80 -6.11
C GLY A 174 6.93 -20.71 -7.13
N VAL A 175 7.42 -19.49 -6.94
CA VAL A 175 7.19 -18.33 -7.82
C VAL A 175 8.51 -17.97 -8.51
N SER A 176 8.53 -18.00 -9.84
CA SER A 176 9.73 -17.74 -10.65
C SER A 176 9.46 -16.72 -11.75
N GLY A 177 10.52 -16.12 -12.30
CA GLY A 177 10.41 -15.18 -13.42
C GLY A 177 9.92 -13.78 -13.02
N CYS A 178 10.16 -13.39 -11.77
CA CYS A 178 9.87 -12.04 -11.28
C CYS A 178 11.17 -11.25 -11.16
N ASP A 179 11.26 -10.13 -11.88
CA ASP A 179 12.41 -9.23 -11.84
C ASP A 179 12.13 -7.99 -10.98
N THR A 180 10.85 -7.60 -10.87
CA THR A 180 10.39 -6.42 -10.16
C THR A 180 9.30 -6.72 -9.13
N GLU A 181 9.04 -5.74 -8.25
CA GLU A 181 7.93 -5.79 -7.29
C GLU A 181 6.57 -6.00 -7.98
N VAL A 182 6.31 -5.32 -9.11
CA VAL A 182 5.05 -5.50 -9.86
C VAL A 182 4.94 -6.92 -10.45
N ASP A 183 6.04 -7.55 -10.86
CA ASP A 183 6.01 -8.95 -11.31
C ASP A 183 5.65 -9.91 -10.17
N ALA A 184 6.15 -9.64 -8.96
CA ALA A 184 5.82 -10.44 -7.77
C ALA A 184 4.34 -10.28 -7.38
N LEU A 185 3.78 -9.06 -7.47
CA LEU A 185 2.37 -8.79 -7.23
C LEU A 185 1.48 -9.45 -8.29
N ASP A 186 1.86 -9.36 -9.56
CA ASP A 186 1.14 -9.99 -10.67
C ASP A 186 1.12 -11.52 -10.54
N ALA A 187 2.26 -12.13 -10.21
CA ALA A 187 2.32 -13.57 -9.91
C ALA A 187 1.47 -13.93 -8.69
N ALA A 188 1.44 -13.08 -7.65
CA ALA A 188 0.58 -13.28 -6.48
C ALA A 188 -0.91 -13.25 -6.83
N VAL A 189 -1.33 -12.33 -7.72
CA VAL A 189 -2.72 -12.22 -8.18
C VAL A 189 -3.11 -13.46 -8.96
N ARG A 190 -2.29 -13.85 -9.95
CA ARG A 190 -2.53 -15.07 -10.75
C ARG A 190 -2.69 -16.31 -9.87
N ARG A 191 -1.84 -16.45 -8.87
CA ARG A 191 -1.90 -17.56 -7.90
C ARG A 191 -3.13 -17.50 -6.99
N SER A 192 -3.41 -16.35 -6.38
CA SER A 192 -4.41 -16.24 -5.32
C SER A 192 -5.84 -16.18 -5.85
N PHE A 193 -6.03 -15.66 -7.06
CA PHE A 193 -7.32 -15.54 -7.73
C PHE A 193 -7.54 -16.58 -8.83
N GLY A 194 -6.57 -17.48 -9.08
CA GLY A 194 -6.71 -18.54 -10.08
C GLY A 194 -6.85 -18.05 -11.52
N VAL A 195 -6.22 -16.92 -11.84
CA VAL A 195 -6.27 -16.27 -13.16
C VAL A 195 -4.93 -16.42 -13.89
N SER A 196 -4.93 -16.45 -15.22
CA SER A 196 -3.72 -16.70 -16.02
C SER A 196 -3.31 -15.54 -16.92
N VAL A 197 -4.27 -14.84 -17.53
CA VAL A 197 -4.05 -13.77 -18.51
C VAL A 197 -4.94 -12.59 -18.16
N PRO A 198 -4.44 -11.34 -18.20
CA PRO A 198 -5.27 -10.17 -17.99
C PRO A 198 -6.26 -9.99 -19.14
N GLU A 199 -7.45 -9.49 -18.82
CA GLU A 199 -8.44 -9.05 -19.82
C GLU A 199 -7.99 -7.75 -20.49
N VAL A 200 -7.39 -6.86 -19.69
CA VAL A 200 -6.87 -5.57 -20.15
C VAL A 200 -5.43 -5.44 -19.67
N ASP A 201 -4.52 -5.17 -20.60
CA ASP A 201 -3.12 -4.86 -20.34
C ASP A 201 -2.79 -3.53 -21.01
N ASP A 202 -2.40 -2.55 -20.20
CA ASP A 202 -2.06 -1.20 -20.63
C ASP A 202 -0.80 -0.73 -19.89
N GLY A 203 -0.08 0.21 -20.48
CA GLY A 203 1.14 0.72 -19.88
C GLY A 203 2.03 1.48 -20.84
N LEU A 204 3.07 2.04 -20.25
CA LEU A 204 4.16 2.70 -20.97
C LEU A 204 5.48 2.15 -20.47
N ASP A 205 6.23 1.49 -21.36
CA ASP A 205 7.65 1.25 -21.17
C ASP A 205 8.42 2.47 -21.71
N ALA A 206 8.89 3.30 -20.78
CA ALA A 206 9.65 4.50 -21.10
C ALA A 206 11.16 4.24 -21.17
N GLY A 207 11.59 2.97 -21.19
CA GLY A 207 13.00 2.57 -21.17
C GLY A 207 13.71 2.80 -19.85
N HIS A 208 12.99 3.30 -18.83
CA HIS A 208 13.51 3.53 -17.49
C HIS A 208 12.44 3.24 -16.42
N PRO A 209 12.75 2.46 -15.36
CA PRO A 209 11.78 2.05 -14.33
C PRO A 209 11.02 3.19 -13.66
N HIS A 210 11.65 4.36 -13.51
CA HIS A 210 11.01 5.49 -12.83
C HIS A 210 9.96 6.21 -13.69
N HIS A 211 10.06 6.07 -15.02
CA HIS A 211 9.14 6.71 -15.98
C HIS A 211 8.07 5.74 -16.48
N SER A 212 8.25 4.45 -16.21
CA SER A 212 7.39 3.40 -16.74
C SER A 212 6.21 3.15 -15.80
N TRP A 213 5.08 2.74 -16.39
CA TRP A 213 3.88 2.35 -15.67
C TRP A 213 3.19 1.19 -16.37
N SER A 214 2.43 0.38 -15.64
CA SER A 214 1.59 -0.68 -16.21
C SER A 214 0.34 -0.91 -15.39
N SER A 215 -0.71 -1.41 -16.05
CA SER A 215 -2.00 -1.76 -15.50
C SER A 215 -2.48 -3.07 -16.13
N ARG A 216 -2.54 -4.14 -15.34
CA ARG A 216 -3.09 -5.44 -15.77
C ARG A 216 -4.35 -5.74 -14.99
N THR A 217 -5.48 -5.82 -15.68
CA THR A 217 -6.79 -6.09 -15.08
C THR A 217 -7.22 -7.52 -15.36
N TYR A 218 -7.53 -8.25 -14.31
CA TYR A 218 -8.06 -9.61 -14.34
C TYR A 218 -9.52 -9.60 -13.89
N ARG A 219 -10.33 -10.55 -14.40
CA ARG A 219 -11.71 -10.77 -13.96
C ARG A 219 -11.90 -12.21 -13.46
N PRO A 220 -11.57 -12.49 -12.20
CA PRO A 220 -11.87 -13.79 -11.61
C PRO A 220 -13.39 -13.95 -11.48
N ALA A 221 -13.88 -15.17 -11.68
CA ALA A 221 -15.32 -15.45 -11.56
C ALA A 221 -15.77 -15.30 -10.10
N GLY A 222 -16.87 -14.58 -9.87
CA GLY A 222 -17.46 -14.42 -8.54
C GLY A 222 -16.74 -13.42 -7.63
N THR A 223 -15.75 -12.68 -8.13
CA THR A 223 -15.08 -11.60 -7.39
C THR A 223 -15.11 -10.30 -8.21
N PRO A 224 -14.83 -9.14 -7.59
CA PRO A 224 -14.58 -7.90 -8.34
C PRO A 224 -13.38 -8.03 -9.29
N PRO A 225 -13.25 -7.12 -10.27
CA PRO A 225 -12.02 -7.00 -11.06
C PRO A 225 -10.80 -6.81 -10.15
N VAL A 226 -9.69 -7.45 -10.51
CA VAL A 226 -8.41 -7.34 -9.81
C VAL A 226 -7.41 -6.67 -10.72
N ARG A 227 -6.94 -5.48 -10.36
CA ARG A 227 -5.99 -4.69 -11.13
C ARG A 227 -4.62 -4.69 -10.46
N VAL A 228 -3.59 -5.12 -11.17
CA VAL A 228 -2.20 -4.94 -10.77
C VAL A 228 -1.68 -3.67 -11.42
N LEU A 229 -1.25 -2.70 -10.62
CA LEU A 229 -0.87 -1.37 -11.08
C LEU A 229 0.55 -1.02 -10.61
N ALA A 230 1.44 -0.73 -11.55
CA ALA A 230 2.71 -0.08 -11.28
C ALA A 230 2.64 1.38 -11.75
N ALA A 231 2.87 2.31 -10.83
CA ALA A 231 2.88 3.73 -11.14
C ALA A 231 4.28 4.24 -11.49
N PRO A 232 4.37 5.30 -12.31
CA PRO A 232 5.63 6.01 -12.48
C PRO A 232 5.93 6.83 -11.21
N SER A 233 7.16 7.30 -11.09
CA SER A 233 7.55 8.23 -10.03
C SER A 233 7.03 9.63 -10.36
N SER A 234 6.58 10.38 -9.35
CA SER A 234 6.32 11.82 -9.49
C SER A 234 7.60 12.66 -9.59
N GLU A 235 8.76 12.08 -9.28
CA GLU A 235 10.08 12.70 -9.42
C GLU A 235 11.05 11.72 -10.10
N PRO A 236 10.80 11.37 -11.37
CA PRO A 236 11.43 10.21 -12.00
C PRO A 236 12.94 10.38 -12.23
N GLU A 237 13.41 11.62 -12.37
CA GLU A 237 14.83 11.96 -12.45
C GLU A 237 15.59 11.80 -11.12
N ARG A 238 14.88 11.78 -9.99
CA ARG A 238 15.50 11.83 -8.65
C ARG A 238 15.37 10.53 -7.89
N ARG A 239 14.25 9.83 -8.05
CA ARG A 239 13.90 8.65 -7.25
C ARG A 239 12.91 7.75 -7.96
N ARG A 240 12.88 6.50 -7.52
CA ARG A 240 11.81 5.54 -7.85
C ARG A 240 10.45 5.98 -7.26
N ALA A 241 9.39 5.41 -7.82
CA ALA A 241 8.05 5.56 -7.28
C ALA A 241 7.98 5.01 -5.85
N HIS A 242 7.25 5.70 -4.98
CA HIS A 242 6.95 5.26 -3.62
C HIS A 242 5.44 5.06 -3.42
N THR A 243 5.02 4.55 -2.26
CA THR A 243 3.60 4.27 -1.95
C THR A 243 2.65 5.44 -2.26
N ALA A 244 3.05 6.69 -2.00
CA ALA A 244 2.19 7.83 -2.29
C ALA A 244 2.05 8.13 -3.79
N ASP A 245 3.01 7.73 -4.63
CA ASP A 245 2.90 7.85 -6.09
C ASP A 245 1.93 6.80 -6.60
N THR A 246 2.08 5.56 -6.13
CA THR A 246 1.22 4.43 -6.52
C THR A 246 -0.23 4.65 -6.09
N GLN A 247 -0.46 5.22 -4.90
CA GLN A 247 -1.79 5.56 -4.40
C GLN A 247 -2.46 6.66 -5.21
N ARG A 248 -1.75 7.77 -5.50
CA ARG A 248 -2.33 8.87 -6.30
C ARG A 248 -2.61 8.43 -7.73
N PHE A 249 -1.66 7.74 -8.34
CA PHE A 249 -1.81 7.21 -9.68
C PHE A 249 -3.03 6.27 -9.75
N TRP A 250 -3.19 5.38 -8.78
CA TRP A 250 -4.38 4.55 -8.67
C TRP A 250 -5.67 5.36 -8.51
N ALA A 251 -5.71 6.33 -7.60
CA ALA A 251 -6.90 7.14 -7.35
C ALA A 251 -7.39 7.85 -8.62
N GLU A 252 -6.47 8.34 -9.46
CA GLU A 252 -6.78 8.92 -10.76
C GLU A 252 -7.33 7.89 -11.75
N HIS A 253 -6.76 6.68 -11.80
CA HIS A 253 -7.19 5.60 -12.71
C HIS A 253 -8.54 4.99 -12.31
N ALA A 254 -8.77 4.85 -11.01
CA ALA A 254 -10.04 4.37 -10.45
C ALA A 254 -11.12 5.45 -10.41
N GLN A 255 -10.76 6.71 -10.70
CA GLN A 255 -11.63 7.87 -10.57
C GLN A 255 -12.26 7.96 -9.17
N LEU A 256 -11.41 7.82 -8.15
CA LEU A 256 -11.80 7.76 -6.74
C LEU A 256 -12.70 8.95 -6.38
N ALA A 257 -13.89 8.66 -5.86
CA ALA A 257 -14.89 9.65 -5.56
C ALA A 257 -14.95 10.02 -4.06
N PRO A 258 -15.39 11.24 -3.71
CA PRO A 258 -15.72 11.57 -2.34
C PRO A 258 -16.76 10.59 -1.76
N GLY A 259 -16.51 10.11 -0.54
CA GLY A 259 -17.36 9.12 0.14
C GLY A 259 -17.07 7.66 -0.22
N ASP A 260 -16.19 7.36 -1.18
CA ASP A 260 -15.78 5.97 -1.44
C ASP A 260 -15.12 5.39 -0.19
N GLU A 261 -15.60 4.24 0.31
CA GLU A 261 -14.91 3.52 1.38
C GLU A 261 -13.79 2.65 0.80
N VAL A 262 -12.54 2.87 1.23
CA VAL A 262 -11.36 2.17 0.72
C VAL A 262 -10.73 1.35 1.84
N LEU A 263 -10.68 0.03 1.65
CA LEU A 263 -9.98 -0.90 2.54
C LEU A 263 -8.54 -1.12 2.08
N LEU A 264 -7.56 -0.66 2.85
CA LEU A 264 -6.14 -0.91 2.59
C LEU A 264 -5.64 -2.16 3.31
N VAL A 265 -4.91 -3.00 2.60
CA VAL A 265 -4.27 -4.22 3.12
C VAL A 265 -2.75 -4.04 3.18
N THR A 266 -2.18 -4.27 4.37
CA THR A 266 -0.72 -4.26 4.59
C THR A 266 -0.28 -5.23 5.70
N ALA A 267 0.99 -5.25 6.09
CA ALA A 267 1.46 -5.99 7.26
C ALA A 267 1.10 -5.26 8.57
N PRO A 268 0.72 -5.95 9.66
CA PRO A 268 0.29 -5.31 10.92
C PRO A 268 1.24 -4.23 11.44
N ILE A 269 2.55 -4.48 11.37
CA ILE A 269 3.58 -3.54 11.85
C ILE A 269 3.60 -2.21 11.09
N TYR A 270 3.06 -2.16 9.87
CA TYR A 270 3.02 -0.97 9.05
C TYR A 270 1.68 -0.23 9.10
N VAL A 271 0.65 -0.84 9.70
CA VAL A 271 -0.72 -0.30 9.70
C VAL A 271 -0.74 1.15 10.21
N PRO A 272 -0.15 1.53 11.36
CA PRO A 272 -0.25 2.91 11.85
C PRO A 272 0.31 3.96 10.88
N PHE A 273 1.50 3.74 10.33
CA PHE A 273 2.11 4.75 9.46
C PHE A 273 1.46 4.77 8.07
N GLN A 274 1.16 3.61 7.50
CA GLN A 274 0.54 3.54 6.17
C GLN A 274 -0.90 4.01 6.17
N HIS A 275 -1.61 3.84 7.30
CA HIS A 275 -2.92 4.45 7.48
C HIS A 275 -2.83 5.98 7.44
N CYS A 276 -1.92 6.59 8.21
CA CYS A 276 -1.73 8.03 8.19
C CYS A 276 -1.24 8.56 6.83
N ASP A 277 -0.37 7.82 6.14
CA ASP A 277 0.02 8.17 4.78
C ASP A 277 -1.17 8.09 3.82
N ALA A 278 -2.01 7.06 3.91
CA ALA A 278 -3.21 6.93 3.09
C ALA A 278 -4.23 8.05 3.36
N LEU A 279 -4.41 8.46 4.62
CA LEU A 279 -5.23 9.64 4.94
C LEU A 279 -4.67 10.89 4.23
N ARG A 280 -3.36 11.09 4.27
CA ARG A 280 -2.69 12.25 3.68
C ARG A 280 -2.74 12.24 2.14
N THR A 281 -2.70 11.06 1.52
CA THR A 281 -2.59 10.93 0.06
C THR A 281 -3.92 10.68 -0.63
N LEU A 282 -4.90 10.09 0.07
CA LEU A 282 -6.19 9.66 -0.47
C LEU A 282 -7.35 10.35 0.23
N ALA A 283 -7.51 10.20 1.55
CA ALA A 283 -8.69 10.72 2.25
C ALA A 283 -8.80 12.25 2.15
N VAL A 284 -7.73 12.97 2.51
CA VAL A 284 -7.73 14.44 2.51
C VAL A 284 -7.90 15.01 1.10
N PRO A 285 -7.19 14.53 0.04
CA PRO A 285 -7.32 15.13 -1.29
C PRO A 285 -8.58 14.70 -2.07
N TYR A 286 -9.09 13.48 -1.84
CA TYR A 286 -10.21 12.93 -2.62
C TYR A 286 -11.52 12.83 -1.84
N GLY A 287 -11.52 13.09 -0.53
CA GLY A 287 -12.71 12.99 0.32
C GLY A 287 -13.22 11.55 0.52
N CYS A 288 -12.38 10.55 0.28
CA CYS A 288 -12.70 9.14 0.51
C CYS A 288 -12.49 8.73 1.98
N GLU A 289 -13.06 7.59 2.36
CA GLU A 289 -12.83 6.99 3.67
C GLU A 289 -11.74 5.93 3.60
N ILE A 290 -10.88 5.88 4.61
CA ILE A 290 -9.78 4.94 4.67
C ILE A 290 -9.96 4.04 5.89
N GLU A 291 -9.97 2.74 5.64
CA GLU A 291 -9.68 1.73 6.64
C GLU A 291 -8.36 1.03 6.28
N THR A 292 -7.59 0.59 7.27
CA THR A 292 -6.35 -0.15 7.01
C THR A 292 -6.24 -1.35 7.93
N VAL A 293 -6.08 -2.53 7.33
CA VAL A 293 -5.95 -3.81 8.04
C VAL A 293 -4.58 -4.43 7.81
N GLY A 294 -4.10 -5.08 8.87
CA GLY A 294 -2.92 -5.93 8.82
C GLY A 294 -3.28 -7.33 8.36
N VAL A 295 -2.43 -7.94 7.53
CA VAL A 295 -2.46 -9.36 7.20
C VAL A 295 -2.41 -10.16 8.50
N ASP A 296 -3.33 -11.11 8.66
CA ASP A 296 -3.31 -12.01 9.80
C ASP A 296 -2.28 -13.14 9.58
N PRO A 297 -1.18 -13.17 10.33
CA PRO A 297 -0.14 -14.17 10.14
C PRO A 297 -0.56 -15.58 10.58
N THR A 298 -1.67 -15.71 11.32
CA THR A 298 -2.17 -16.99 11.85
C THR A 298 -2.98 -17.78 10.82
N LEU A 299 -3.32 -17.18 9.68
CA LEU A 299 -4.11 -17.85 8.64
C LEU A 299 -3.34 -19.03 8.01
N PRO A 300 -3.92 -20.25 7.97
CA PRO A 300 -3.22 -21.46 7.52
C PRO A 300 -2.63 -21.36 6.11
N GLU A 301 -3.31 -20.65 5.21
CA GLU A 301 -2.85 -20.41 3.82
C GLU A 301 -1.66 -19.46 3.72
N LEU A 302 -1.47 -18.59 4.72
CA LEU A 302 -0.37 -17.63 4.78
C LEU A 302 0.82 -18.15 5.57
N VAL A 303 0.63 -19.10 6.51
CA VAL A 303 1.71 -19.71 7.30
C VAL A 303 2.81 -20.33 6.41
N ARG A 304 2.46 -20.78 5.20
CA ARG A 304 3.42 -21.34 4.24
C ARG A 304 4.27 -20.29 3.51
N LEU A 305 3.92 -19.02 3.63
CA LEU A 305 4.62 -17.92 2.97
C LEU A 305 5.66 -17.32 3.92
N PRO A 306 6.87 -17.00 3.43
CA PRO A 306 7.93 -16.42 4.25
C PRO A 306 7.49 -15.17 5.02
N GLU A 307 7.77 -15.12 6.32
CA GLU A 307 7.53 -13.96 7.18
C GLU A 307 8.82 -13.57 7.90
N PRO A 308 9.27 -12.31 7.80
CA PRO A 308 10.44 -11.88 8.53
C PRO A 308 10.18 -11.92 10.03
N THR A 309 11.18 -12.37 10.80
CA THR A 309 11.16 -12.20 12.26
C THR A 309 11.01 -10.72 12.60
N LEU A 310 10.01 -10.41 13.41
CA LEU A 310 9.81 -9.07 13.96
C LEU A 310 10.63 -8.94 15.23
N THR A 311 11.45 -7.90 15.28
CA THR A 311 12.38 -7.62 16.37
C THR A 311 11.99 -6.31 17.06
N PRO A 312 12.39 -6.09 18.33
CA PRO A 312 12.18 -4.81 19.01
C PRO A 312 12.66 -3.59 18.20
N GLY A 313 13.84 -3.67 17.58
CA GLY A 313 14.39 -2.62 16.73
C GLY A 313 13.51 -2.30 15.53
N ARG A 314 12.85 -3.29 14.93
CA ARG A 314 11.87 -3.09 13.85
C ARG A 314 10.61 -2.41 14.36
N TYR A 315 10.10 -2.79 15.52
CA TYR A 315 8.94 -2.10 16.11
C TYR A 315 9.25 -0.63 16.42
N LEU A 316 10.41 -0.34 17.00
CA LEU A 316 10.85 1.04 17.26
C LEU A 316 10.93 1.86 15.98
N GLN A 317 11.48 1.29 14.91
CA GLN A 317 11.53 1.96 13.60
C GLN A 317 10.14 2.26 13.05
N GLU A 318 9.18 1.34 13.16
CA GLU A 318 7.85 1.56 12.59
C GLU A 318 6.94 2.41 13.51
N ILE A 319 7.19 2.44 14.82
CA ILE A 319 6.64 3.47 15.72
C ILE A 319 7.15 4.85 15.28
N ARG A 320 8.45 4.98 14.98
CA ARG A 320 9.01 6.21 14.40
C ARG A 320 8.36 6.55 13.06
N SER A 321 8.19 5.57 12.15
CA SER A 321 7.48 5.80 10.88
C SER A 321 6.08 6.36 11.13
N ALA A 322 5.35 5.85 12.12
CA ALA A 322 4.01 6.33 12.46
C ALA A 322 4.02 7.79 12.96
N ILE A 323 4.97 8.15 13.84
CA ILE A 323 5.16 9.54 14.29
C ILE A 323 5.41 10.46 13.09
N ARG A 324 6.29 10.05 12.17
CA ARG A 324 6.62 10.81 10.96
C ARG A 324 5.42 10.97 10.02
N SER A 325 4.66 9.91 9.78
CA SER A 325 3.47 9.97 8.93
C SER A 325 2.38 10.86 9.56
N MET A 326 2.20 10.83 10.89
CA MET A 326 1.29 11.74 11.59
C MET A 326 1.76 13.20 11.52
N ARG A 327 3.07 13.44 11.69
CA ARG A 327 3.68 14.77 11.52
C ARG A 327 3.49 15.31 10.11
N ALA A 328 3.60 14.46 9.09
CA ALA A 328 3.37 14.84 7.71
C ALA A 328 1.89 15.06 7.37
N LEU A 329 0.98 14.32 8.02
CA LEU A 329 -0.48 14.43 7.83
C LEU A 329 -1.05 15.68 8.50
N TYR A 330 -0.64 15.99 9.73
CA TYR A 330 -1.22 17.09 10.51
C TYR A 330 -1.29 18.44 9.77
N PRO A 331 -0.24 18.93 9.08
CA PRO A 331 -0.30 20.22 8.38
C PRO A 331 -1.13 20.20 7.10
N THR A 332 -1.56 19.03 6.59
CA THR A 332 -2.45 18.96 5.42
C THR A 332 -3.92 19.09 5.81
N LEU A 333 -4.22 19.11 7.10
CA LEU A 333 -5.56 19.28 7.62
C LEU A 333 -5.96 20.75 7.50
N PRO A 334 -7.14 21.07 6.91
CA PRO A 334 -7.70 22.42 6.94
C PRO A 334 -7.75 22.98 8.36
N SER A 335 -7.32 24.21 8.56
CA SER A 335 -7.55 24.92 9.83
C SER A 335 -9.04 25.17 10.00
N THR A 336 -9.61 24.80 11.14
CA THR A 336 -11.03 25.03 11.50
C THR A 336 -11.41 26.50 11.71
N VAL A 337 -10.52 27.43 11.33
CA VAL A 337 -10.75 28.87 11.38
C VAL A 337 -11.08 29.33 9.96
N ASP A 338 -12.37 29.27 9.60
CA ASP A 338 -13.09 30.11 8.62
C ASP A 338 -14.17 29.35 7.85
N HIS A 339 -15.33 29.12 8.48
CA HIS A 339 -16.58 28.89 7.74
C HIS A 339 -17.78 29.72 8.23
N ASP A 340 -17.59 30.69 9.15
CA ASP A 340 -18.67 31.55 9.65
C ASP A 340 -18.59 33.03 9.22
N ALA A 341 -17.72 33.39 8.28
CA ALA A 341 -17.64 34.75 7.75
C ALA A 341 -17.62 34.78 6.21
N ASP A 342 -18.77 34.50 5.59
CA ASP A 342 -19.30 35.33 4.50
C ASP A 342 -20.62 34.75 3.96
N GLY A 343 -21.66 34.91 4.78
CA GLY A 343 -23.03 34.96 4.29
C GLY A 343 -23.28 36.29 3.58
N VAL A 344 -22.87 36.42 2.32
CA VAL A 344 -23.42 37.43 1.40
C VAL A 344 -23.70 36.82 0.04
N ARG A 345 -24.99 36.85 -0.31
CA ARG A 345 -25.55 36.52 -1.61
C ARG A 345 -24.84 37.30 -2.72
N SER A 346 -24.33 36.60 -3.74
CA SER A 346 -24.09 37.18 -5.05
C SER A 346 -24.55 36.21 -6.14
N ALA A 347 -25.40 36.72 -7.01
CA ALA A 347 -26.01 36.02 -8.13
C ALA A 347 -24.94 35.45 -9.06
N GLY A 348 -25.16 34.21 -9.50
CA GLY A 348 -24.23 33.50 -10.38
C GLY A 348 -24.08 34.17 -11.75
N PRO A 349 -22.91 34.07 -12.38
CA PRO A 349 -22.78 34.36 -13.80
C PRO A 349 -23.15 33.12 -14.61
N THR A 350 -24.19 33.29 -15.42
CA THR A 350 -24.60 32.44 -16.54
C THR A 350 -23.37 32.01 -17.36
N ARG A 351 -23.06 30.70 -17.38
CA ARG A 351 -22.10 30.16 -18.36
C ARG A 351 -22.77 30.04 -19.72
N GLN A 352 -22.30 30.84 -20.67
CA GLN A 352 -22.50 30.59 -22.10
C GLN A 352 -21.70 29.35 -22.53
N PRO A 353 -22.22 28.55 -23.49
CA PRO A 353 -21.52 27.38 -24.00
C PRO A 353 -20.40 27.83 -24.94
N HIS A 354 -19.15 27.53 -24.58
CA HIS A 354 -18.03 27.68 -25.51
C HIS A 354 -17.96 26.51 -26.50
N ASP A 355 -17.70 26.90 -27.74
CA ASP A 355 -17.67 26.13 -28.96
C ASP A 355 -16.81 24.86 -28.95
N ARG A 356 -17.35 23.83 -29.59
CA ARG A 356 -16.61 22.66 -30.09
C ARG A 356 -15.59 23.09 -31.14
N PRO A 357 -14.35 22.61 -31.11
CA PRO A 357 -13.49 22.65 -32.29
C PRO A 357 -13.99 21.64 -33.33
N GLN A 358 -14.30 22.15 -34.52
CA GLN A 358 -14.53 21.37 -35.73
C GLN A 358 -13.26 20.62 -36.14
N ALA A 359 -13.42 19.34 -36.50
CA ALA A 359 -12.40 18.55 -37.17
C ALA A 359 -12.23 19.00 -38.63
N PRO A 360 -11.01 19.09 -39.17
CA PRO A 360 -10.81 19.10 -40.62
C PRO A 360 -10.84 17.66 -41.14
N GLY A 361 -11.81 17.39 -42.01
CA GLY A 361 -11.89 16.15 -42.74
C GLY A 361 -10.87 16.07 -43.87
N GLY A 362 -10.39 14.83 -44.10
CA GLY A 362 -10.17 14.31 -45.44
C GLY A 362 -8.73 14.21 -45.93
N ALA A 363 -8.16 13.00 -45.86
CA ALA A 363 -7.50 12.38 -47.02
C ALA A 363 -7.38 10.85 -46.82
N ARG A 364 -7.84 10.12 -47.84
CA ARG A 364 -7.78 8.67 -47.97
C ARG A 364 -6.33 8.18 -48.09
N GLY A 365 -6.04 7.02 -47.49
CA GLY A 365 -4.84 6.23 -47.77
C GLY A 365 -4.99 4.80 -47.27
N GLN A 366 -5.33 3.88 -48.18
CA GLN A 366 -5.24 2.43 -47.98
C GLN A 366 -3.77 2.03 -47.81
N ALA A 367 -3.47 1.13 -46.86
CA ALA A 367 -2.61 -0.04 -47.07
C ALA A 367 -2.36 -0.82 -45.76
N GLY A 368 -2.50 -2.14 -45.84
CA GLY A 368 -1.47 -3.05 -45.34
C GLY A 368 -1.63 -3.63 -43.94
N VAL A 369 -2.52 -4.61 -43.81
CA VAL A 369 -2.38 -5.68 -42.79
C VAL A 369 -1.08 -6.43 -43.07
N VAL A 370 -0.15 -6.46 -42.10
CA VAL A 370 0.99 -7.39 -42.13
C VAL A 370 1.04 -8.14 -40.81
N ALA A 371 0.51 -9.36 -40.84
CA ALA A 371 0.81 -10.41 -39.88
C ALA A 371 2.29 -10.81 -40.03
N ARG A 372 3.03 -10.87 -38.92
CA ARG A 372 4.36 -11.49 -38.88
C ARG A 372 4.29 -12.85 -38.20
N THR A 373 4.31 -13.89 -39.02
CA THR A 373 4.69 -15.26 -38.66
C THR A 373 6.21 -15.33 -38.47
N ALA A 374 6.67 -15.79 -37.31
CA ALA A 374 8.06 -16.16 -37.08
C ALA A 374 8.27 -17.63 -37.50
N SER A 375 9.09 -17.85 -38.52
CA SER A 375 9.54 -19.18 -38.95
C SER A 375 10.89 -19.50 -38.32
N ALA A 376 10.97 -20.70 -37.74
CA ALA A 376 12.19 -21.36 -37.33
C ALA A 376 13.13 -21.59 -38.52
N LYS A 377 14.45 -21.47 -38.29
CA LYS A 377 15.48 -22.18 -39.06
C LYS A 377 16.65 -22.58 -38.15
N THR A 378 16.71 -23.88 -37.90
CA THR A 378 17.88 -24.67 -37.52
C THR A 378 18.86 -24.72 -38.70
N SER A 379 20.17 -24.66 -38.45
CA SER A 379 21.18 -25.30 -39.31
C SER A 379 22.53 -25.39 -38.58
N GLU A 380 22.82 -26.60 -38.13
CA GLU A 380 24.17 -27.10 -37.87
C GLU A 380 25.02 -27.12 -39.16
N ARG A 381 26.34 -26.93 -39.03
CA ARG A 381 27.43 -27.84 -39.45
C ARG A 381 28.78 -27.13 -39.29
N CYS A 382 29.65 -27.56 -38.37
CA CYS A 382 30.61 -28.68 -38.44
C CYS A 382 31.89 -28.39 -39.27
N SER A 383 33.03 -28.28 -38.58
CA SER A 383 34.27 -29.10 -38.72
C SER A 383 35.48 -28.32 -38.17
N LYS A 384 36.05 -28.72 -37.02
CA LYS A 384 37.08 -29.76 -36.76
C LYS A 384 38.52 -29.30 -37.08
N LEU A 385 39.41 -29.41 -36.08
CA LEU A 385 40.84 -29.85 -36.07
C LEU A 385 41.53 -29.20 -34.83
N ARG A 386 42.37 -29.83 -33.98
CA ARG A 386 42.77 -31.22 -33.66
C ARG A 386 43.66 -31.17 -32.38
N ASN A 387 43.47 -32.13 -31.47
CA ASN A 387 44.45 -32.89 -30.65
C ASN A 387 45.51 -32.17 -29.75
N ARG A 388 45.46 -32.34 -28.40
CA ARG A 388 46.03 -33.44 -27.54
C ARG A 388 47.56 -33.32 -27.29
N PRO A 389 48.15 -33.85 -26.20
CA PRO A 389 47.68 -34.88 -25.24
C PRO A 389 46.93 -34.36 -24.02
#